data_AF-A0A195D321-F1
#
_entry.id   AF-A0A195D321-F1
#
_cell.length_a   1.000
_cell.length_b   1.000
_cell.length_c   1.000
_cell.angle_alpha   90.00
_cell.angle_beta   90.00
_cell.angle_gamma   90.00
#
_symmetry.space_group_name_H-M   'P 1'
#
loop_
_entity.id
_entity.type
_entity.pdbx_description
1 polymer ?
#
loop_
_entity_poly.entity_id
_entity_poly.type
_entity_poly.pdbx_seq_one_letter_code
_entity_poly.pdbx_strand_id
1 'polypeptide(L)'
;MGGYSCAVKDCKNVTGTKGVSFFRFPKDPKVIWIRFPFRAKLWLQFCNRCIETTLEKLNNNYRICSEHFTPSMFLNNLRNRLQSHMQFQQ
;
A
#
# COMPACT_ATOMS: atom_id res chain seq x y z
N MET A 1 5.94 -21.23 -7.75
CA MET A 1 5.37 -20.55 -6.56
C MET A 1 5.47 -19.06 -6.80
N GLY A 2 4.33 -18.34 -6.85
CA GLY A 2 4.32 -16.89 -7.08
C GLY A 2 4.43 -16.15 -5.75
N GLY A 3 5.49 -15.37 -5.56
CA GLY A 3 5.64 -14.43 -4.45
C GLY A 3 5.51 -12.99 -4.95
N TYR A 4 5.24 -12.07 -4.03
CA TYR A 4 5.24 -10.63 -4.24
C TYR A 4 6.30 -9.96 -3.37
N SER A 5 6.92 -8.92 -3.89
CA SER A 5 7.84 -8.04 -3.16
C SER A 5 7.16 -6.72 -2.83
N CYS A 6 7.72 -6.02 -1.84
CA CYS A 6 7.29 -4.66 -1.53
C CYS A 6 7.59 -3.72 -2.72
N ALA A 7 6.64 -2.85 -3.03
CA ALA A 7 6.74 -1.90 -4.13
C ALA A 7 7.61 -0.67 -3.80
N VAL A 8 7.87 -0.41 -2.52
CA VAL A 8 8.70 0.70 -2.04
C VAL A 8 10.14 0.49 -2.48
N LYS A 9 10.76 1.53 -3.02
CA LYS A 9 12.17 1.52 -3.43
C LYS A 9 13.06 1.10 -2.26
N ASP A 10 14.05 0.27 -2.54
CA ASP A 10 15.04 -0.24 -1.56
C ASP A 10 14.46 -1.14 -0.44
N CYS A 11 13.17 -1.46 -0.45
CA CYS A 11 12.59 -2.44 0.46
C CYS A 11 12.85 -3.88 -0.02
N LYS A 12 13.45 -4.69 0.85
CA LYS A 12 13.81 -6.10 0.56
C LYS A 12 12.77 -7.11 1.04
N ASN A 13 11.63 -6.65 1.56
CA ASN A 13 10.59 -7.53 2.06
C ASN A 13 9.87 -8.25 0.91
N VAL A 14 9.74 -9.56 1.07
CA VAL A 14 9.11 -10.48 0.11
C VAL A 14 8.10 -11.38 0.82
N THR A 15 7.24 -12.04 0.07
CA THR A 15 6.36 -13.08 0.61
C THR A 15 7.20 -14.15 1.31
N GLY A 16 7.05 -14.26 2.63
CA GLY A 16 7.85 -15.15 3.48
C GLY A 16 8.68 -14.43 4.55
N THR A 17 8.87 -13.11 4.45
CA THR A 17 9.44 -12.33 5.56
C THR A 17 8.55 -12.51 6.80
N LYS A 18 9.16 -12.89 7.93
CA LYS A 18 8.42 -13.14 9.19
C LYS A 18 7.93 -11.82 9.78
N GLY A 19 6.68 -11.79 10.24
CA GLY A 19 6.11 -10.65 10.96
C GLY A 19 5.70 -9.46 10.10
N VAL A 20 5.75 -9.57 8.77
CA VAL A 20 5.27 -8.51 7.88
C VAL A 20 4.00 -8.93 7.14
N SER A 21 3.04 -8.01 7.11
CA SER A 21 1.82 -8.15 6.30
C SER A 21 1.98 -7.40 4.99
N PHE A 22 1.33 -7.86 3.91
CA PHE A 22 1.37 -7.18 2.61
C PHE A 22 -0.02 -6.65 2.24
N PHE A 23 -0.07 -5.39 1.84
CA PHE A 23 -1.30 -4.68 1.50
C PHE A 23 -1.36 -4.35 0.01
N ARG A 24 -2.55 -4.50 -0.58
CA ARG A 24 -2.80 -4.12 -1.97
C ARG A 24 -3.02 -2.62 -2.06
N PHE A 25 -2.63 -2.02 -3.18
CA PHE A 25 -3.02 -0.65 -3.50
C PHE A 25 -4.53 -0.52 -3.54
N PRO A 26 -5.14 0.54 -2.98
CA PRO A 26 -6.58 0.67 -2.98
C PRO A 26 -7.15 0.81 -4.40
N LYS A 27 -8.30 0.16 -4.67
CA LYS A 27 -9.05 0.28 -5.93
C LYS A 27 -10.11 1.39 -5.85
N ASP A 28 -9.81 2.52 -5.21
CA ASP A 28 -10.85 3.53 -4.97
C ASP A 28 -11.49 3.96 -6.31
N PRO A 29 -12.79 3.68 -6.53
CA PRO A 29 -13.48 4.21 -7.68
C PRO A 29 -13.54 5.73 -7.53
N LYS A 30 -13.53 6.43 -8.67
CA LYS A 30 -13.49 7.89 -8.86
C LYS A 30 -14.59 8.71 -8.14
N VAL A 31 -15.22 8.29 -7.04
CA VAL A 31 -16.51 8.87 -6.62
C VAL A 31 -16.47 9.80 -5.40
N ILE A 32 -15.30 10.06 -4.80
CA ILE A 32 -15.19 11.08 -3.72
C ILE A 32 -13.98 11.99 -4.00
N TRP A 33 -14.00 12.69 -5.14
CA TRP A 33 -13.01 13.73 -5.45
C TRP A 33 -13.12 14.96 -4.56
N ILE A 34 -14.21 15.12 -3.79
CA ILE A 34 -14.46 16.33 -3.01
C ILE A 34 -13.76 16.33 -1.64
N ARG A 35 -13.25 15.19 -1.16
CA ARG A 35 -12.64 15.10 0.18
C ARG A 35 -11.32 14.33 0.26
N PHE A 36 -10.98 13.50 -0.74
CA PHE A 36 -9.76 12.70 -0.69
C PHE A 36 -9.12 12.56 -2.08
N PRO A 37 -7.86 12.99 -2.27
CA PRO A 37 -7.13 12.71 -3.51
C PRO A 37 -6.92 11.19 -3.68
N PHE A 38 -6.72 10.78 -4.93
CA PHE A 38 -6.51 9.39 -5.37
C PHE A 38 -5.47 8.66 -4.47
N ARG A 39 -5.92 7.82 -3.54
CA ARG A 39 -5.04 7.19 -2.53
C ARG A 39 -3.94 6.36 -3.14
N ALA A 40 -4.24 5.63 -4.21
CA ALA A 40 -3.25 4.89 -4.96
C ALA A 40 -2.11 5.78 -5.50
N LYS A 41 -2.41 7.03 -5.90
CA LYS A 41 -1.40 7.98 -6.35
C LYS A 41 -0.51 8.44 -5.20
N LEU A 42 -1.07 8.71 -4.02
CA LEU A 42 -0.29 9.02 -2.82
C LEU A 42 0.64 7.86 -2.48
N TRP A 43 0.12 6.62 -2.46
CA TRP A 43 0.90 5.42 -2.19
C TRP A 43 2.07 5.28 -3.19
N LEU A 44 1.85 5.58 -4.47
CA LEU A 44 2.90 5.59 -5.49
C LEU A 44 3.98 6.64 -5.24
N GLN A 45 3.59 7.85 -4.84
CA GLN A 45 4.56 8.89 -4.47
C GLN A 45 5.43 8.44 -3.29
N PHE A 46 4.83 7.80 -2.28
CA PHE A 46 5.55 7.26 -1.14
C PHE A 46 6.48 6.09 -1.48
N CYS A 47 6.14 5.27 -2.48
CA CYS A 47 7.03 4.21 -2.94
C CYS A 47 8.34 4.73 -3.53
N ASN A 48 8.46 6.04 -3.79
CA ASN A 48 9.61 6.67 -4.45
C ASN A 48 10.01 5.95 -5.75
N ARG A 49 8.99 5.47 -6.48
CA ARG A 49 9.14 4.69 -7.70
C ARG A 49 8.14 5.18 -8.75
N CYS A 50 8.62 5.42 -9.96
CA CYS A 50 7.72 5.67 -11.08
C CYS A 50 7.10 4.33 -11.52
N ILE A 51 5.81 4.13 -11.24
CA ILE A 51 5.04 2.96 -11.68
C ILE A 51 3.89 3.48 -12.54
N GLU A 52 4.11 3.53 -13.85
CA GLU A 52 3.10 3.93 -14.82
C GLU A 52 2.24 2.72 -15.21
N THR A 53 1.16 2.51 -14.46
CA THR A 53 0.24 1.39 -14.72
C THR A 53 -1.19 1.73 -14.32
N THR A 54 -2.15 0.92 -14.77
CA THR A 54 -3.56 1.10 -14.43
C THR A 54 -3.81 0.74 -12.96
N LEU A 55 -4.82 1.34 -12.32
CA LEU A 55 -5.20 1.00 -10.94
C LEU A 55 -5.43 -0.49 -10.73
N GLU A 56 -6.00 -1.16 -11.72
CA GLU A 56 -6.25 -2.59 -11.67
C GLU A 56 -4.95 -3.39 -11.63
N LYS A 57 -4.01 -3.08 -12.54
CA LYS A 57 -2.67 -3.70 -12.53
C LYS A 57 -1.91 -3.36 -11.25
N LEU A 58 -2.08 -2.14 -10.74
CA LEU A 58 -1.45 -1.70 -9.50
C LEU A 58 -1.96 -2.51 -8.29
N ASN A 59 -3.29 -2.62 -8.13
CA ASN A 59 -3.88 -3.43 -7.07
C ASN A 59 -3.58 -4.93 -7.24
N ASN A 60 -3.48 -5.45 -8.46
CA ASN A 60 -3.25 -6.87 -8.67
C ASN A 60 -1.79 -7.25 -8.47
N ASN A 61 -0.85 -6.46 -8.99
CA ASN A 61 0.56 -6.84 -9.09
C ASN A 61 1.46 -6.26 -7.99
N TYR A 62 1.07 -5.15 -7.36
CA TYR A 62 1.94 -4.44 -6.43
C TYR A 62 1.42 -4.49 -5.00
N ARG A 63 2.33 -4.63 -4.04
CA ARG A 63 2.03 -4.70 -2.61
C ARG A 63 2.97 -3.80 -1.82
N ILE A 64 2.51 -3.27 -0.70
CA ILE A 64 3.35 -2.55 0.27
C ILE A 64 3.36 -3.35 1.57
N CYS A 65 4.52 -3.56 2.16
CA CYS A 65 4.62 -4.27 3.45
C CYS A 65 4.22 -3.37 4.63
N SER A 66 3.81 -4.00 5.74
CA SER A 66 3.31 -3.33 6.95
C SER A 66 4.30 -2.37 7.60
N GLU A 67 5.61 -2.49 7.33
CA GLU A 67 6.63 -1.63 7.92
C GLU A 67 6.60 -0.19 7.40
N HIS A 68 6.01 0.04 6.22
CA HIS A 68 5.89 1.39 5.66
C HIS A 68 4.65 2.15 6.14
N PHE A 69 3.85 1.53 7.01
CA PHE A 69 2.67 2.15 7.61
C PHE A 69 2.95 2.44 9.07
N THR A 70 2.49 3.59 9.56
CA THR A 70 2.58 3.89 11.00
C THR A 70 1.56 3.05 11.79
N PRO A 71 1.83 2.75 13.07
CA PRO A 71 0.91 1.99 13.92
C PRO A 71 -0.52 2.56 13.97
N SER A 72 -0.67 3.89 13.92
CA SER A 72 -1.97 4.56 13.95
C SER A 72 -2.82 4.28 12.70
N MET A 73 -2.21 3.89 11.58
CA MET A 73 -2.90 3.58 10.32
C MET A 73 -3.57 2.20 10.34
N PHE A 74 -3.29 1.40 11.36
CA PHE A 74 -3.89 0.08 11.52
C PHE A 74 -5.14 0.15 12.41
N LEU A 75 -6.09 -0.75 12.13
CA LEU A 75 -7.26 -0.97 12.99
C LEU A 75 -6.91 -1.78 14.24
N ASN A 76 -5.72 -2.38 14.29
CA ASN A 76 -5.28 -3.22 15.40
C ASN A 76 -3.75 -3.21 15.55
N ASN A 77 -3.31 -3.67 16.72
CA ASN A 77 -1.89 -3.80 17.06
C ASN A 77 -1.18 -4.92 16.27
N LEU A 78 -1.94 -5.82 15.62
CA LEU A 78 -1.41 -6.90 14.78
C LEU A 78 -0.96 -6.42 13.39
N ARG A 79 -1.20 -5.14 13.05
CA ARG A 79 -0.81 -4.52 11.78
C ARG A 79 -1.23 -5.32 10.54
N ASN A 80 -2.38 -5.99 10.63
CA ASN A 80 -2.90 -6.84 9.56
C ASN A 80 -4.14 -6.25 8.86
N ARG A 81 -4.67 -5.13 9.37
CA ARG A 81 -5.82 -4.42 8.81
C ARG A 81 -5.59 -2.91 8.83
N LEU A 82 -5.63 -2.28 7.66
CA LEU A 82 -5.52 -0.82 7.53
C LEU A 82 -6.88 -0.14 7.74
N GLN A 83 -6.86 1.05 8.31
CA GLN A 83 -8.07 1.86 8.41
C GLN A 83 -8.51 2.32 7.03
N SER A 84 -9.79 2.16 6.72
CA SER A 84 -10.38 2.56 5.44
C SER A 84 -10.29 4.07 5.17
N HIS A 85 -9.90 4.89 6.15
CA HIS A 85 -9.80 6.35 6.03
C HIS A 85 -8.40 6.93 6.23
N MET A 86 -7.39 6.12 6.59
CA MET A 86 -6.07 6.66 6.96
C MET A 86 -5.17 6.92 5.74
N GLN A 87 -4.46 8.04 5.83
CA GLN A 87 -3.42 8.48 4.91
C GLN A 87 -2.07 7.97 5.41
N PHE A 88 -1.10 7.72 4.52
CA PHE A 88 0.31 7.65 4.91
C PHE A 88 0.74 9.02 5.46
N GLN A 89 1.46 9.04 6.57
CA GLN A 89 2.03 10.22 7.22
C GLN A 89 3.53 9.98 7.27
N GLN A 90 4.26 11.06 6.98
CA GLN A 90 5.72 11.12 6.95
C GLN A 90 6.34 10.77 8.31
#